data_AF-S2JR41-F1
#
_entry.id   AF-S2JR41-F1
#
_cell.length_a   1.000
_cell.length_b   1.000
_cell.length_c   1.000
_cell.angle_alpha   90.00
_cell.angle_beta   90.00
_cell.angle_gamma   90.00
#
_symmetry.space_group_name_H-M   'P 1'
#
loop_
_entity.id
_entity.type
_entity.pdbx_description
1 polymer ?
#
loop_
_entity_poly.entity_id
_entity_poly.type
_entity_poly.pdbx_seq_one_letter_code
_entity_poly.pdbx_strand_id
1 'polypeptide(L)'
;MPMQKDLEQIHNELQEILRESKHLAHRKYTPDEVQGLQERLQKIDAQYKEGVIDDRNKQDINDDAYEHQGQAQVADDIAKVHETLSQMLQRVAE
;
A
#
# COMPACT_ATOMS: atom_id res chain seq x y z
N MET A 1 -3.69 -14.79 14.90
CA MET A 1 -2.33 -14.35 15.27
C MET A 1 -2.29 -12.84 15.07
N PRO A 2 -1.75 -12.05 16.01
CA PRO A 2 -1.78 -10.61 15.87
C PRO A 2 -0.87 -10.20 14.71
N MET A 3 -1.42 -9.50 13.72
CA MET A 3 -0.61 -8.77 12.75
C MET A 3 0.35 -7.87 13.54
N GLN A 4 1.61 -7.79 13.11
CA GLN A 4 2.53 -6.80 13.65
C GLN A 4 1.86 -5.43 13.54
N LYS A 5 1.90 -4.64 14.63
CA LYS A 5 1.21 -3.34 14.70
C LYS A 5 1.54 -2.46 13.49
N ASP A 6 2.77 -2.54 12.99
CA ASP A 6 3.25 -1.83 11.82
C ASP A 6 2.57 -2.28 10.51
N LEU A 7 2.35 -3.59 10.32
CA LEU A 7 1.61 -4.14 9.17
C LEU A 7 0.15 -3.70 9.20
N GLU A 8 -0.46 -3.72 10.39
CA GLU A 8 -1.85 -3.29 10.58
C GLU A 8 -2.02 -1.78 10.34
N GLN A 9 -1.04 -0.97 10.75
CA GLN A 9 -1.04 0.46 10.44
C GLN A 9 -0.90 0.73 8.94
N ILE A 10 0.02 0.06 8.25
CA ILE A 10 0.18 0.16 6.80
C ILE A 10 -1.11 -0.28 6.09
N HIS A 11 -1.70 -1.40 6.49
CA HIS A 11 -2.96 -1.89 5.91
C HIS A 11 -4.10 -0.87 6.09
N ASN A 12 -4.23 -0.27 7.28
CA ASN A 12 -5.22 0.78 7.52
C ASN A 12 -4.98 2.02 6.66
N GLU A 13 -3.73 2.48 6.52
CA GLU A 13 -3.41 3.60 5.64
C GLU A 13 -3.71 3.29 4.16
N LEU A 14 -3.42 2.08 3.69
CA LEU A 14 -3.75 1.66 2.33
C LEU A 14 -5.27 1.63 2.09
N GLN A 15 -6.04 1.13 3.06
CA GLN A 15 -7.50 1.16 3.01
C GLN A 15 -8.05 2.59 3.04
N GLU A 16 -7.44 3.49 3.79
CA GLU A 16 -7.78 4.92 3.81
C GLU A 16 -7.52 5.57 2.45
N ILE A 17 -6.32 5.37 1.86
CA ILE A 17 -5.98 5.85 0.52
C ILE A 17 -6.97 5.30 -0.50
N LEU A 18 -7.33 4.01 -0.43
CA LEU A 18 -8.29 3.40 -1.36
C LEU A 18 -9.69 4.01 -1.23
N ARG A 19 -10.13 4.32 -0.01
CA ARG A 19 -11.39 5.04 0.24
C ARG A 19 -11.34 6.47 -0.29
N GLU A 20 -10.27 7.20 0.00
CA GLU A 20 -10.05 8.55 -0.54
C GLU A 20 -10.04 8.53 -2.06
N SER A 21 -9.34 7.58 -2.68
CA SER A 21 -9.27 7.40 -4.13
C SER A 21 -10.66 7.18 -4.74
N LYS A 22 -11.48 6.29 -4.14
CA LYS A 22 -12.86 6.05 -4.58
C LYS A 22 -13.75 7.28 -4.41
N HIS A 23 -13.58 8.01 -3.31
CA HIS A 23 -14.32 9.24 -3.07
C HIS A 23 -13.93 10.35 -4.05
N LEU A 24 -12.63 10.47 -4.34
CA LEU A 24 -12.07 11.34 -5.37
C LEU A 24 -12.63 10.98 -6.74
N ALA A 25 -12.65 9.69 -7.10
CA ALA A 25 -13.19 9.21 -8.37
C ALA A 25 -14.69 9.55 -8.57
N HIS A 26 -15.45 9.72 -7.49
CA HIS A 26 -16.86 10.13 -7.52
C HIS A 26 -17.06 11.66 -7.65
N ARG A 27 -16.02 12.47 -7.44
CA ARG A 27 -16.06 13.94 -7.63
C ARG A 27 -15.20 14.33 -8.82
N LYS A 28 -15.20 15.61 -9.19
CA LYS A 28 -14.15 16.13 -10.09
C LYS A 28 -12.85 16.20 -9.29
N TYR A 29 -11.88 15.39 -9.66
CA TYR A 29 -10.54 15.36 -9.06
C TYR A 29 -9.52 15.95 -10.02
N THR A 30 -8.45 16.52 -9.47
CA THR A 30 -7.34 17.07 -10.25
C THR A 30 -6.18 16.07 -10.30
N PRO A 31 -5.27 16.17 -11.29
CA PRO A 31 -4.10 15.30 -11.34
C PRO A 31 -3.22 15.47 -10.10
N ASP A 32 -3.18 16.67 -9.52
CA ASP A 32 -2.47 17.00 -8.28
C ASP A 32 -2.97 16.18 -7.09
N GLU A 33 -4.30 16.01 -6.95
CA GLU A 33 -4.88 15.18 -5.89
C GLU A 33 -4.49 13.70 -6.04
N VAL A 34 -4.46 13.17 -7.27
CA VAL A 34 -4.06 11.79 -7.51
C VAL A 34 -2.55 11.60 -7.31
N GLN A 35 -1.73 12.59 -7.67
CA GLN A 35 -0.30 12.59 -7.37
C GLN A 35 -0.04 12.58 -5.86
N GLY A 36 -0.77 13.39 -5.08
CA GLY A 36 -0.64 13.38 -3.61
C GLY A 36 -0.94 12.02 -2.98
N LEU A 37 -1.94 11.29 -3.50
CA LEU A 37 -2.21 9.91 -3.08
C LEU A 37 -1.12 8.94 -3.52
N GLN A 38 -0.56 9.12 -4.71
CA GLN A 38 0.54 8.28 -5.21
C GLN A 38 1.83 8.50 -4.41
N GLU A 39 2.14 9.72 -4.01
CA GLU A 39 3.26 10.03 -3.12
C GLU A 39 3.07 9.42 -1.73
N ARG A 40 1.85 9.47 -1.19
CA ARG A 40 1.50 8.75 0.06
C ARG A 40 1.72 7.24 -0.09
N LEU A 41 1.25 6.65 -1.18
CA LEU A 41 1.47 5.22 -1.47
C LEU A 41 2.96 4.88 -1.59
N GLN A 42 3.76 5.72 -2.27
CA GLN A 42 5.21 5.53 -2.37
C GLN A 42 5.90 5.59 -1.01
N LYS A 43 5.47 6.47 -0.10
CA LYS A 43 5.99 6.49 1.27
C LYS A 43 5.65 5.22 2.03
N ILE A 44 4.48 4.63 1.80
CA ILE A 44 4.08 3.35 2.39
C ILE A 44 4.91 2.21 1.78
N ASP A 45 5.08 2.17 0.45
CA ASP A 45 5.92 1.18 -0.23
C ASP A 45 7.38 1.28 0.23
N ALA A 46 7.90 2.49 0.43
CA ALA A 46 9.23 2.73 0.97
C ALA A 46 9.34 2.22 2.41
N GLN A 47 8.38 2.53 3.30
CA GLN A 47 8.35 2.01 4.67
C GLN A 47 8.23 0.48 4.73
N TYR A 48 7.45 -0.09 3.82
CA TYR A 48 7.31 -1.54 3.66
C TYR A 48 8.61 -2.18 3.14
N LYS A 49 9.29 -1.58 2.14
CA LYS A 49 10.55 -2.07 1.55
C LYS A 49 11.79 -1.85 2.42
N GLU A 50 11.87 -0.73 3.14
CA GLU A 50 13.00 -0.40 4.01
C GLU A 50 13.11 -1.35 5.21
N GLY A 51 12.16 -2.27 5.39
CA GLY A 51 12.30 -3.35 6.36
C GLY A 51 12.09 -2.90 7.80
N VAL A 52 11.28 -1.86 8.02
CA VAL A 52 10.64 -1.66 9.34
C VAL A 52 9.78 -2.89 9.69
N ILE A 53 9.38 -3.66 8.67
CA ILE A 53 8.72 -4.96 8.75
C ILE A 53 9.59 -6.03 8.06
N ASP A 54 10.88 -6.09 8.37
CA ASP A 54 11.71 -7.25 8.02
C ASP A 54 11.45 -8.34 9.07
N ASP A 55 10.40 -9.13 8.85
CA ASP A 55 10.09 -10.32 9.65
C ASP A 55 11.03 -11.49 9.32
N ARG A 56 11.88 -11.34 8.31
CA ARG A 56 12.92 -12.31 8.01
C ARG A 56 14.00 -12.17 9.08
N ASN A 57 14.12 -13.17 9.93
CA ASN A 57 15.30 -13.29 10.75
C ASN A 57 16.51 -13.47 9.81
N LYS A 58 17.32 -12.42 9.60
CA LYS A 58 18.48 -12.45 8.69
C LYS A 58 19.51 -13.54 9.03
N GLN A 59 19.36 -14.22 10.17
CA GLN A 59 20.15 -15.36 10.60
C GLN A 59 19.48 -16.73 10.37
N ASP A 60 18.18 -16.79 10.07
CA ASP A 60 17.47 -18.06 9.90
C ASP A 60 17.18 -18.33 8.42
N ILE A 61 17.85 -19.35 7.90
CA ILE A 61 17.76 -19.82 6.51
C ILE A 61 16.51 -20.67 6.27
N ASN A 62 15.73 -20.95 7.32
CA ASN A 62 14.49 -21.74 7.29
C ASN A 62 13.26 -20.90 7.65
N ASP A 63 13.36 -19.56 7.58
CA ASP A 63 12.22 -18.66 7.79
C ASP A 63 11.21 -18.89 6.64
N ASP A 64 10.27 -19.78 6.89
CA ASP A 64 9.30 -20.28 5.93
C ASP A 64 8.39 -19.13 5.47
N ALA A 65 8.26 -18.96 4.15
CA ALA A 65 7.43 -17.94 3.51
C ALA A 65 5.95 -17.95 3.94
N TYR A 66 5.52 -18.95 4.71
CA TYR A 66 4.19 -19.12 5.26
C TYR A 66 3.90 -18.21 6.48
N GLU A 67 4.93 -17.72 7.20
CA GLU A 67 4.75 -16.70 8.26
C GLU A 67 4.45 -15.29 7.69
N HIS A 68 4.69 -15.10 6.38
CA HIS A 68 4.51 -13.81 5.70
C HIS A 68 3.09 -13.58 5.14
N GLN A 69 2.04 -14.26 5.65
CA GLN A 69 0.67 -14.02 5.18
C GLN A 69 0.23 -12.54 5.34
N GLY A 70 0.67 -11.87 6.41
CA GLY A 70 0.38 -10.44 6.60
C GLY A 70 1.06 -9.54 5.58
N GLN A 71 2.31 -9.85 5.21
CA GLN A 71 3.07 -9.14 4.18
C GLN A 71 2.46 -9.37 2.78
N ALA A 72 2.06 -10.60 2.46
CA ALA A 72 1.38 -10.91 1.20
C ALA A 72 0.06 -10.11 1.06
N GLN A 73 -0.70 -9.99 2.14
CA GLN A 73 -1.93 -9.20 2.16
C GLN A 73 -1.66 -7.71 1.94
N VAL A 74 -0.64 -7.16 2.61
CA VAL A 74 -0.25 -5.75 2.44
C VAL A 74 0.30 -5.48 1.03
N ALA A 75 1.10 -6.39 0.47
CA ALA A 75 1.59 -6.26 -0.91
C ALA A 75 0.45 -6.27 -1.94
N ASP A 76 -0.56 -7.13 -1.74
CA ASP A 76 -1.75 -7.17 -2.58
C ASP A 76 -2.58 -5.87 -2.47
N ASP A 77 -2.73 -5.33 -1.26
CA ASP A 77 -3.36 -4.02 -1.05
C ASP A 77 -2.59 -2.87 -1.71
N ILE A 78 -1.25 -2.84 -1.59
CA ILE A 78 -0.39 -1.85 -2.27
C ILE A 78 -0.61 -1.91 -3.78
N ALA A 79 -0.59 -3.12 -4.36
CA ALA A 79 -0.78 -3.32 -5.79
C ALA A 79 -2.16 -2.82 -6.25
N LYS A 80 -3.23 -3.13 -5.51
CA LYS A 80 -4.59 -2.67 -5.81
C LYS A 80 -4.73 -1.15 -5.73
N VAL A 81 -4.14 -0.52 -4.72
CA VAL A 81 -4.14 0.94 -4.59
C VAL A 81 -3.36 1.55 -5.75
N HIS A 82 -2.18 1.01 -6.07
CA HIS A 82 -1.35 1.49 -7.18
C HIS A 82 -2.08 1.42 -8.52
N GLU A 83 -2.76 0.30 -8.81
CA GLU A 83 -3.54 0.12 -10.02
C GLU A 83 -4.71 1.12 -10.08
N THR A 84 -5.43 1.30 -8.97
CA THR A 84 -6.55 2.25 -8.87
C THR A 84 -6.09 3.68 -9.16
N LEU A 85 -4.99 4.12 -8.52
CA LEU A 85 -4.43 5.45 -8.71
C LEU A 85 -3.89 5.64 -10.13
N SER A 86 -3.25 4.61 -10.70
CA SER A 86 -2.77 4.65 -12.09
C SER A 86 -3.91 4.82 -13.09
N GLN A 87 -5.03 4.10 -12.89
CA GLN A 87 -6.22 4.27 -13.72
C GLN A 87 -6.85 5.67 -13.58
N MET A 88 -6.83 6.25 -12.38
CA MET A 88 -7.32 7.61 -12.15
C MET A 88 -6.44 8.65 -12.83
N LEU A 89 -5.10 8.53 -12.75
CA LEU A 89 -4.17 9.39 -13.47
C LEU A 89 -4.37 9.30 -14.98
N GLN A 90 -4.53 8.08 -15.51
CA GLN A 90 -4.76 7.88 -16.94
C GLN A 90 -6.05 8.58 -17.40
N ARG A 91 -7.13 8.49 -16.62
CA ARG A 91 -8.41 9.17 -16.92
C ARG A 91 -8.35 10.70 -16.86
N VAL A 92 -7.39 11.27 -16.13
CA VAL A 92 -7.20 12.72 -16.03
C VAL A 92 -6.23 13.26 -17.08
N ALA A 93 -5.38 12.40 -17.61
CA ALA A 93 -4.45 12.73 -18.69
C ALA A 93 -5.10 12.67 -20.10
N GLU A 94 -6.27 12.04 -20.23
CA GLU A 94 -7.14 12.03 -21.43
C GLU A 94 -8.11 13.22 -21.46
#